data_AF-A0A380RXI5-F1
#
_entry.id   AF-A0A380RXI5-F1
#
_cell.length_a   1.000
_cell.length_b   1.000
_cell.length_c   1.000
_cell.angle_alpha   90.00
_cell.angle_beta   90.00
_cell.angle_gamma   90.00
#
_symmetry.space_group_name_H-M   'P 1'
#
loop_
_entity.id
_entity.type
_entity.pdbx_description
1 polymer ?
#
loop_
_entity_poly.entity_id
_entity_poly.type
_entity_poly.pdbx_seq_one_letter_code
_entity_poly.pdbx_strand_id
1 'polypeptide(L)'
;MKVSKIAYAMLVAVTLTACSDVGDSVTDPALSEQDNRVALDNITVEGHASHLSASTATNSTMLRRVADAGTMVRMAELDSVTLDTTGVVFYSRCDGSTGEFAFDHVSLRGPYVKIEIAPYAESESWQWDGSWSFDLYDHERDRFVATYGVIVDLRKTRTVDINAMTFLETFRLHRLVRLGYSLVDAKERADKEIMSAVGLSGETFDFDKREYVRNRGHLIVNNLLEDLIIEWSSYASPLQVANAFGNKGSLSTSTPIREFFVDELNVWKEQKSNSDSAIDFIKRFIEALQEK
;
A
#
# COMPACT_ATOMS: atom_id res chain seq x y z
N MET A 1 2.89 33.81 -62.40
CA MET A 1 1.90 33.26 -61.45
C MET A 1 1.41 31.93 -61.99
N LYS A 2 1.39 30.90 -61.13
CA LYS A 2 1.30 29.50 -61.48
C LYS A 2 -0.14 29.09 -61.86
N VAL A 3 -0.25 28.58 -63.10
CA VAL A 3 -1.09 27.49 -63.62
C VAL A 3 -1.14 26.32 -62.61
N SER A 4 -2.14 25.47 -62.42
CA SER A 4 -3.57 25.32 -62.77
C SER A 4 -4.02 23.95 -62.20
N LYS A 5 -5.33 23.66 -62.27
CA LYS A 5 -5.96 22.33 -62.46
C LYS A 5 -6.19 21.45 -61.21
N ILE A 6 -7.47 21.14 -60.93
CA ILE A 6 -8.18 19.84 -61.18
C ILE A 6 -7.87 18.84 -60.05
N ALA A 7 -8.77 18.06 -59.45
CA ALA A 7 -10.23 17.89 -59.45
C ALA A 7 -10.55 16.78 -58.41
N TYR A 8 -11.82 16.73 -58.00
CA TYR A 8 -12.64 15.54 -57.65
C TYR A 8 -12.03 14.32 -56.94
N ALA A 9 -12.69 13.89 -55.85
CA ALA A 9 -13.29 12.54 -55.70
C ALA A 9 -13.95 12.47 -54.31
N MET A 10 -15.29 12.47 -54.26
CA MET A 10 -16.17 11.30 -54.19
C MET A 10 -16.33 10.71 -52.77
N LEU A 11 -17.60 10.69 -52.40
CA LEU A 11 -18.25 10.16 -51.21
C LEU A 11 -18.64 8.71 -51.50
N VAL A 12 -18.36 7.76 -50.60
CA VAL A 12 -19.11 6.51 -50.49
C VAL A 12 -19.15 6.08 -49.02
N ALA A 13 -20.36 5.99 -48.48
CA ALA A 13 -20.66 5.27 -47.25
C ALA A 13 -20.75 3.76 -47.55
N VAL A 14 -20.24 2.92 -46.64
CA VAL A 14 -20.55 1.49 -46.62
C VAL A 14 -20.86 1.09 -45.17
N THR A 15 -22.09 0.64 -44.96
CA THR A 15 -22.51 -0.20 -43.83
C THR A 15 -22.06 -1.63 -44.08
N LEU A 16 -21.44 -2.28 -43.09
CA LEU A 16 -21.36 -3.74 -43.03
C LEU A 16 -21.65 -4.22 -41.60
N THR A 17 -22.75 -4.97 -41.47
CA THR A 17 -22.95 -6.02 -40.49
C THR A 17 -22.08 -7.23 -40.87
N ALA A 18 -21.35 -7.78 -39.91
CA ALA A 18 -20.88 -9.17 -39.95
C ALA A 18 -20.57 -9.65 -38.52
N CYS A 19 -21.36 -10.62 -38.03
CA CYS A 19 -20.89 -11.58 -37.04
C CYS A 19 -20.00 -12.60 -37.76
N SER A 20 -18.78 -12.81 -37.28
CA SER A 20 -18.04 -14.06 -37.52
C SER A 20 -17.15 -14.36 -36.32
N ASP A 21 -17.13 -15.65 -35.99
CA ASP A 21 -16.50 -16.32 -34.85
C ASP A 21 -15.05 -15.96 -34.53
N VAL A 22 -14.79 -16.05 -33.21
CA VAL A 22 -13.57 -16.50 -32.52
C VAL A 22 -12.24 -16.10 -33.18
N GLY A 23 -11.70 -14.98 -32.72
CA GLY A 23 -10.30 -14.64 -32.83
C GLY A 23 -9.89 -13.87 -31.60
N ASP A 24 -8.94 -14.42 -30.84
CA ASP A 24 -8.29 -13.84 -29.66
C ASP A 24 -8.11 -12.32 -29.83
N SER A 25 -8.97 -11.55 -29.15
CA SER A 25 -8.67 -10.15 -28.93
C SER A 25 -7.57 -10.11 -27.87
N VAL A 26 -6.35 -9.85 -28.30
CA VAL A 26 -5.31 -9.28 -27.44
C VAL A 26 -5.89 -7.98 -26.89
N THR A 27 -6.51 -8.06 -25.71
CA THR A 27 -6.89 -6.90 -24.92
C THR A 27 -5.59 -6.23 -24.51
N ASP A 28 -5.29 -5.10 -25.15
CA ASP A 28 -4.29 -4.16 -24.68
C ASP A 28 -4.74 -3.65 -23.30
N PRO A 29 -4.06 -4.02 -22.20
CA PRO A 29 -4.53 -3.69 -20.85
C PRO A 29 -4.59 -2.18 -20.61
N ALA A 30 -3.86 -1.38 -21.39
CA ALA A 30 -3.87 0.09 -21.30
C ALA A 30 -5.20 0.73 -21.74
N LEU A 31 -6.00 0.07 -22.58
CA LEU A 31 -7.32 0.56 -22.99
C LEU A 31 -8.45 0.17 -22.02
N SER A 32 -8.21 -0.81 -21.14
CA SER A 32 -9.24 -1.33 -20.22
C SER A 32 -9.50 -0.43 -19.00
N GLU A 33 -8.59 0.47 -18.64
CA GLU A 33 -8.80 1.40 -17.52
C GLU A 33 -9.53 2.69 -17.92
N GLN A 34 -9.59 3.02 -19.21
CA GLN A 34 -10.35 4.18 -19.70
C GLN A 34 -11.88 3.97 -19.62
N ASP A 35 -12.33 2.72 -19.59
CA ASP A 35 -13.74 2.31 -19.47
C ASP A 35 -14.15 1.94 -18.03
N ASN A 36 -13.24 2.11 -17.05
CA ASN A 36 -13.45 1.75 -15.64
C ASN A 36 -14.07 2.86 -14.77
N ARG A 37 -14.80 3.80 -15.38
CA ARG A 37 -15.60 4.82 -14.68
C ARG A 37 -16.87 4.20 -14.10
N VAL A 38 -16.72 3.19 -13.26
CA VAL A 38 -17.82 2.66 -12.45
C VAL A 38 -17.97 3.59 -11.27
N ALA A 39 -18.95 4.49 -11.35
CA ALA A 39 -19.38 5.23 -10.18
C ALA A 39 -19.88 4.24 -9.12
N LEU A 40 -19.38 4.38 -7.91
CA LEU A 40 -19.82 3.63 -6.74
C LEU A 40 -20.72 4.55 -5.95
N ASP A 41 -22.00 4.19 -5.80
CA ASP A 41 -22.96 5.05 -5.11
C ASP A 41 -23.43 4.40 -3.81
N ASN A 42 -23.42 5.18 -2.74
CA ASN A 42 -23.95 4.80 -1.42
C ASN A 42 -23.39 3.46 -0.91
N ILE A 43 -22.07 3.28 -0.97
CA ILE A 43 -21.39 2.09 -0.44
C ILE A 43 -20.90 2.32 0.98
N THR A 44 -20.68 1.22 1.70
CA THR A 44 -19.92 1.20 2.95
C THR A 44 -18.53 0.62 2.70
N VAL A 45 -17.51 1.26 3.27
CA VAL A 45 -16.12 0.77 3.26
C VAL A 45 -15.70 0.59 4.71
N GLU A 46 -15.22 -0.60 5.05
CA GLU A 46 -14.78 -0.96 6.39
C GLU A 46 -13.28 -1.26 6.37
N GLY A 47 -12.62 -1.08 7.52
CA GLY A 47 -11.24 -1.50 7.63
C GLY A 47 -10.72 -1.63 9.05
N HIS A 48 -9.46 -2.06 9.12
CA HIS A 48 -8.74 -2.29 10.35
C HIS A 48 -7.35 -1.65 10.25
N ALA A 49 -7.01 -0.84 11.24
CA ALA A 49 -5.67 -0.31 11.48
C ALA A 49 -5.08 -0.98 12.73
N SER A 50 -5.00 -2.31 12.67
CA SER A 50 -4.36 -3.13 13.71
C SER A 50 -3.64 -4.31 13.11
N HIS A 51 -2.59 -4.76 13.79
CA HIS A 51 -1.92 -6.02 13.50
C HIS A 51 -2.03 -6.98 14.64
N LEU A 52 -1.79 -8.25 14.34
CA LEU A 52 -1.55 -9.24 15.38
C LEU A 52 -0.03 -9.36 15.55
N SER A 53 0.48 -9.01 16.72
CA SER A 53 1.82 -9.41 17.15
C SER A 53 1.79 -10.87 17.59
N ALA A 54 2.59 -11.71 16.96
CA ALA A 54 2.80 -13.08 17.43
C ALA A 54 3.81 -13.06 18.59
N SER A 55 3.37 -13.41 19.80
CA SER A 55 4.30 -13.69 20.90
C SER A 55 4.82 -15.11 20.76
N THR A 56 6.12 -15.24 20.47
CA THR A 56 6.80 -16.54 20.38
C THR A 56 6.95 -17.19 21.75
N ALA A 57 6.94 -16.42 22.84
CA ALA A 57 7.03 -16.92 24.22
C ALA A 57 5.77 -17.67 24.68
N THR A 58 4.60 -17.27 24.19
CA THR A 58 3.30 -17.82 24.64
C THR A 58 2.54 -18.58 23.55
N ASN A 59 3.09 -18.65 22.32
CA ASN A 59 2.35 -19.10 21.13
C ASN A 59 0.97 -18.44 21.00
N SER A 60 0.85 -17.18 21.45
CA SER A 60 -0.37 -16.40 21.37
C SER A 60 -0.21 -15.25 20.39
N THR A 61 -1.22 -14.98 19.59
CA THR A 61 -1.36 -13.75 18.83
C THR A 61 -1.95 -12.69 19.76
N MET A 62 -1.18 -11.67 20.11
CA MET A 62 -1.68 -10.47 20.75
C MET A 62 -2.01 -9.43 19.68
N LEU A 63 -3.09 -8.68 19.85
CA LEU A 63 -3.34 -7.54 18.98
C LEU A 63 -2.34 -6.43 19.30
N ARG A 64 -1.55 -6.03 18.31
CA ARG A 64 -0.72 -4.84 18.32
C ARG A 64 -1.41 -3.78 17.47
N ARG A 65 -1.81 -2.68 18.11
CA ARG A 65 -2.54 -1.62 17.43
C ARG A 65 -1.60 -0.78 16.59
N VAL A 66 -2.03 -0.48 15.38
CA VAL A 66 -1.40 0.54 14.53
C VAL A 66 -2.02 1.90 14.83
N ALA A 67 -3.32 1.93 15.13
CA ALA A 67 -4.06 3.10 15.55
C ALA A 67 -4.87 2.84 16.83
N ASP A 68 -4.97 3.86 17.68
CA ASP A 68 -5.80 3.83 18.89
C ASP A 68 -7.24 4.30 18.59
N ALA A 69 -8.13 4.03 19.54
CA ALA A 69 -9.50 4.54 19.50
C ALA A 69 -9.49 6.07 19.34
N GLY A 70 -10.26 6.61 18.40
CA GLY A 70 -10.31 8.04 18.13
C GLY A 70 -9.22 8.56 17.19
N THR A 71 -8.30 7.71 16.69
CA THR A 71 -7.43 8.08 15.57
C THR A 71 -8.27 8.40 14.34
N MET A 72 -8.02 9.56 13.74
CA MET A 72 -8.68 9.99 12.50
C MET A 72 -8.23 9.10 11.34
N VAL A 73 -9.18 8.73 10.48
CA VAL A 73 -8.92 8.00 9.24
C VAL A 73 -9.42 8.84 8.07
N ARG A 74 -8.58 8.98 7.05
CA ARG A 74 -8.89 9.70 5.81
C ARG A 74 -9.01 8.71 4.67
N MET A 75 -10.07 8.81 3.88
CA MET A 75 -10.21 8.13 2.60
C MET A 75 -10.31 9.17 1.49
N ALA A 76 -9.32 9.20 0.60
CA ALA A 76 -9.29 10.08 -0.56
C ALA A 76 -9.58 9.30 -1.85
N GLU A 77 -10.49 9.81 -2.67
CA GLU A 77 -10.70 9.30 -4.03
C GLU A 77 -9.46 9.57 -4.89
N LEU A 78 -9.09 8.59 -5.69
CA LEU A 78 -7.95 8.67 -6.61
C LEU A 78 -8.41 8.70 -8.08
N ASP A 79 -7.68 9.45 -8.89
CA ASP A 79 -7.78 9.36 -10.35
C ASP A 79 -7.37 7.97 -10.82
N SER A 80 -8.18 7.38 -11.69
CA SER A 80 -8.00 5.99 -12.11
C SER A 80 -6.78 5.76 -13.00
N VAL A 81 -6.15 6.82 -13.51
CA VAL A 81 -4.99 6.76 -14.41
C VAL A 81 -3.71 7.19 -13.70
N THR A 82 -3.76 8.21 -12.84
CA THR A 82 -2.54 8.76 -12.20
C THR A 82 -2.38 8.36 -10.74
N LEU A 83 -3.44 7.85 -10.11
CA LEU A 83 -3.59 7.70 -8.66
C LEU A 83 -3.44 9.01 -7.87
N ASP A 84 -3.43 10.18 -8.51
CA ASP A 84 -3.45 11.45 -7.76
C ASP A 84 -4.84 11.66 -7.16
N THR A 85 -4.92 12.39 -6.04
CA THR A 85 -6.22 12.63 -5.38
C THR A 85 -7.12 13.52 -6.23
N THR A 86 -8.42 13.21 -6.30
CA THR A 86 -9.40 14.01 -7.07
C THR A 86 -9.90 15.25 -6.30
N GLY A 87 -9.58 15.31 -5.00
CA GLY A 87 -10.11 16.30 -4.05
C GLY A 87 -11.36 15.83 -3.30
N VAL A 88 -11.97 14.71 -3.68
CA VAL A 88 -13.04 14.08 -2.90
C VAL A 88 -12.43 13.30 -1.74
N VAL A 89 -12.80 13.68 -0.51
CA VAL A 89 -12.25 13.11 0.72
C VAL A 89 -13.36 12.83 1.72
N PHE A 90 -13.25 11.68 2.38
CA PHE A 90 -14.10 11.26 3.48
C PHE A 90 -13.25 11.10 4.74
N TYR A 91 -13.87 11.31 5.90
CA TYR A 91 -13.23 11.17 7.19
C TYR A 91 -14.04 10.23 8.06
N SER A 92 -13.34 9.41 8.82
CA SER A 92 -13.88 8.57 9.87
C SER A 92 -12.94 8.57 11.07
N ARG A 93 -13.27 7.79 12.08
CA ARG A 93 -12.40 7.54 13.23
C ARG A 93 -12.31 6.05 13.48
N CYS A 94 -11.16 5.62 13.96
CA CYS A 94 -11.03 4.30 14.55
C CYS A 94 -11.96 4.19 15.75
N ASP A 95 -12.81 3.17 15.73
CA ASP A 95 -13.67 2.79 16.84
C ASP A 95 -13.01 1.68 17.69
N GLY A 96 -13.63 1.46 18.85
CA GLY A 96 -13.33 0.33 19.70
C GLY A 96 -11.87 0.24 20.16
N SER A 97 -11.47 -0.94 20.60
CA SER A 97 -10.13 -1.23 21.11
C SER A 97 -9.24 -1.95 20.08
N THR A 98 -9.68 -2.03 18.83
CA THR A 98 -9.13 -2.91 17.80
C THR A 98 -8.76 -2.19 16.50
N GLY A 99 -8.90 -0.86 16.45
CA GLY A 99 -8.54 -0.04 15.28
C GLY A 99 -9.49 -0.25 14.09
N GLU A 100 -10.71 -0.70 14.35
CA GLU A 100 -11.76 -0.84 13.34
C GLU A 100 -12.25 0.55 12.90
N PHE A 101 -12.61 0.72 11.63
CA PHE A 101 -13.19 1.97 11.14
C PHE A 101 -14.15 1.69 9.98
N ALA A 102 -15.11 2.60 9.78
CA ALA A 102 -16.06 2.51 8.67
C ALA A 102 -16.34 3.88 8.06
N PHE A 103 -16.57 3.89 6.75
CA PHE A 103 -17.10 5.02 6.00
C PHE A 103 -18.46 4.61 5.43
N ASP A 104 -19.52 5.19 5.97
CA ASP A 104 -20.88 4.91 5.54
C ASP A 104 -21.36 5.90 4.48
N HIS A 105 -22.23 5.42 3.58
CA HIS A 105 -22.92 6.23 2.58
C HIS A 105 -21.97 7.00 1.65
N VAL A 106 -20.88 6.35 1.25
CA VAL A 106 -19.85 6.92 0.39
C VAL A 106 -20.26 6.81 -1.07
N SER A 107 -20.14 7.91 -1.81
CA SER A 107 -20.33 7.92 -3.26
C SER A 107 -19.08 8.46 -3.96
N LEU A 108 -18.54 7.66 -4.89
CA LEU A 108 -17.30 7.90 -5.63
C LEU A 108 -17.56 7.83 -7.14
N ARG A 109 -16.82 8.62 -7.90
CA ARG A 109 -16.78 8.59 -9.37
C ARG A 109 -15.75 7.58 -9.88
N GLY A 110 -14.67 7.39 -9.12
CA GLY A 110 -13.62 6.41 -9.38
C GLY A 110 -13.69 5.20 -8.44
N PRO A 111 -13.18 4.03 -8.86
CA PRO A 111 -13.17 2.85 -8.02
C PRO A 111 -11.98 2.81 -7.03
N TYR A 112 -11.00 3.70 -7.18
CA TYR A 112 -9.76 3.65 -6.42
C TYR A 112 -9.75 4.69 -5.30
N VAL A 113 -9.31 4.28 -4.13
CA VAL A 113 -9.15 5.16 -2.97
C VAL A 113 -7.81 4.93 -2.28
N LYS A 114 -7.30 5.98 -1.64
CA LYS A 114 -6.22 5.90 -0.66
C LYS A 114 -6.81 6.06 0.72
N ILE A 115 -6.54 5.11 1.62
CA ILE A 115 -6.96 5.18 3.02
C ILE A 115 -5.70 5.35 3.88
N GLU A 116 -5.72 6.33 4.78
CA GLU A 116 -4.59 6.71 5.62
C GLU A 116 -5.08 6.97 7.05
N ILE A 117 -4.25 6.62 8.02
CA ILE A 117 -4.51 6.95 9.44
C ILE A 117 -3.78 8.23 9.83
N ALA A 118 -4.25 8.92 10.86
CA ALA A 118 -3.54 10.05 11.44
C ALA A 118 -2.43 9.57 12.39
N PRO A 119 -1.43 10.44 12.69
CA PRO A 119 -0.31 10.10 13.58
C PRO A 119 -0.74 9.71 15.00
N TYR A 120 -1.82 10.32 15.52
CA TYR A 120 -2.30 10.10 16.88
C TYR A 120 -3.81 9.97 16.95
N ALA A 121 -4.29 9.34 18.02
CA ALA A 121 -5.65 9.51 18.49
C ALA A 121 -5.86 10.92 19.03
N GLU A 122 -7.03 11.51 18.75
CA GLU A 122 -7.39 12.77 19.37
C GLU A 122 -7.52 12.60 20.89
N SER A 123 -6.93 13.53 21.63
CA SER A 123 -6.88 13.55 23.09
C SER A 123 -7.00 14.97 23.61
N GLU A 124 -6.93 15.16 24.93
CA GLU A 124 -6.83 16.50 25.52
C GLU A 124 -5.52 17.22 25.15
N SER A 125 -4.45 16.47 24.88
CA SER A 125 -3.12 17.01 24.56
C SER A 125 -2.86 17.17 23.06
N TRP A 126 -3.65 16.54 22.20
CA TRP A 126 -3.53 16.65 20.75
C TRP A 126 -4.90 16.57 20.07
N GLN A 127 -5.22 17.57 19.25
CA GLN A 127 -6.40 17.56 18.39
C GLN A 127 -5.97 17.69 16.93
N TRP A 128 -6.70 17.02 16.05
CA TRP A 128 -6.39 17.09 14.63
C TRP A 128 -6.75 18.48 14.09
N ASP A 129 -5.77 19.17 13.51
CA ASP A 129 -5.90 20.55 13.04
C ASP A 129 -6.31 20.66 11.56
N GLY A 130 -6.63 19.53 10.93
CA GLY A 130 -6.92 19.46 9.50
C GLY A 130 -5.70 19.14 8.62
N SER A 131 -4.49 19.16 9.17
CA SER A 131 -3.25 18.85 8.44
C SER A 131 -2.97 17.35 8.41
N TRP A 132 -2.28 16.89 7.36
CA TRP A 132 -1.89 15.49 7.21
C TRP A 132 -0.40 15.43 6.89
N SER A 133 0.40 14.94 7.84
CA SER A 133 1.84 14.82 7.67
C SER A 133 2.29 13.41 7.99
N PHE A 134 3.04 12.82 7.06
CA PHE A 134 3.74 11.55 7.24
C PHE A 134 5.17 11.74 7.77
N ASP A 135 5.56 12.99 8.04
CA ASP A 135 6.90 13.37 8.48
C ASP A 135 6.86 14.20 9.78
N LEU A 136 5.88 13.92 10.63
CA LEU A 136 5.72 14.59 11.91
C LEU A 136 6.78 14.09 12.89
N TYR A 137 7.54 15.01 13.49
CA TYR A 137 8.46 14.69 14.59
C TYR A 137 7.75 14.85 15.94
N ASP A 138 7.74 13.80 16.74
CA ASP A 138 7.29 13.80 18.12
C ASP A 138 8.45 14.19 19.04
N HIS A 139 8.40 15.43 19.55
CA HIS A 139 9.42 15.92 20.49
C HIS A 139 9.34 15.25 21.88
N GLU A 140 8.20 14.70 22.27
CA GLU A 140 8.05 14.01 23.56
C GLU A 140 8.64 12.60 23.50
N ARG A 141 8.46 11.92 22.37
CA ARG A 141 8.99 10.56 22.12
C ARG A 141 10.35 10.54 21.44
N ASP A 142 10.89 11.72 21.13
CA ASP A 142 12.15 11.97 20.41
C ASP A 142 12.29 11.11 19.14
N ARG A 143 11.24 11.10 18.32
CA ARG A 143 11.18 10.28 17.09
C ARG A 143 10.16 10.80 16.09
N PHE A 144 10.30 10.44 14.83
CA PHE A 144 9.27 10.62 13.81
C PHE A 144 8.09 9.66 14.03
N VAL A 145 6.88 10.09 13.67
CA VAL A 145 5.68 9.25 13.74
C VAL A 145 5.54 8.41 12.47
N ALA A 146 5.42 7.10 12.63
CA ALA A 146 5.08 6.19 11.55
C ALA A 146 3.57 6.29 11.25
N THR A 147 3.23 6.75 10.06
CA THR A 147 1.84 6.85 9.59
C THR A 147 1.67 5.94 8.39
N TYR A 148 0.67 5.05 8.44
CA TYR A 148 0.46 4.03 7.42
C TYR A 148 -0.74 4.35 6.52
N GLY A 149 -0.77 3.70 5.36
CA GLY A 149 -1.86 3.83 4.42
C GLY A 149 -1.89 2.67 3.43
N VAL A 150 -2.91 2.68 2.58
CA VAL A 150 -3.19 1.63 1.59
C VAL A 150 -3.94 2.24 0.40
N ILE A 151 -3.71 1.69 -0.80
CA ILE A 151 -4.48 2.00 -2.00
C ILE A 151 -5.29 0.76 -2.38
N VAL A 152 -6.60 0.92 -2.57
CA VAL A 152 -7.51 -0.21 -2.83
C VAL A 152 -8.44 0.06 -4.02
N ASP A 153 -8.83 -1.04 -4.67
CA ASP A 153 -9.91 -1.08 -5.67
C ASP A 153 -11.22 -1.53 -5.02
N LEU A 154 -12.13 -0.58 -4.82
CA LEU A 154 -13.41 -0.79 -4.12
C LEU A 154 -14.42 -1.64 -4.89
N ARG A 155 -14.12 -2.00 -6.14
CA ARG A 155 -14.89 -3.01 -6.89
C ARG A 155 -14.52 -4.43 -6.46
N LYS A 156 -13.30 -4.63 -5.96
CA LYS A 156 -12.77 -5.93 -5.56
C LYS A 156 -12.94 -6.20 -4.08
N THR A 157 -12.72 -5.19 -3.24
CA THR A 157 -12.84 -5.32 -1.79
C THR A 157 -13.41 -4.06 -1.16
N ARG A 158 -14.20 -4.24 -0.09
CA ARG A 158 -14.70 -3.14 0.75
C ARG A 158 -14.29 -3.30 2.21
N THR A 159 -13.48 -4.31 2.50
CA THR A 159 -12.90 -4.55 3.81
C THR A 159 -11.39 -4.50 3.66
N VAL A 160 -10.75 -3.57 4.35
CA VAL A 160 -9.34 -3.22 4.12
C VAL A 160 -8.52 -3.36 5.40
N ASP A 161 -7.29 -3.83 5.28
CA ASP A 161 -6.30 -3.82 6.36
C ASP A 161 -5.18 -2.82 6.04
N ILE A 162 -4.77 -2.03 7.03
CA ILE A 162 -3.69 -1.04 6.88
C ILE A 162 -2.47 -1.51 7.66
N ASN A 163 -1.38 -1.84 6.96
CA ASN A 163 -0.17 -2.37 7.55
C ASN A 163 1.16 -1.80 7.03
N ALA A 164 2.27 -2.24 7.64
CA ALA A 164 3.61 -1.81 7.24
C ALA A 164 3.90 -2.17 5.76
N MET A 165 3.37 -3.28 5.26
CA MET A 165 3.51 -3.68 3.86
C MET A 165 2.64 -2.81 2.94
N THR A 166 1.37 -2.54 3.28
CA THR A 166 0.52 -1.63 2.48
C THR A 166 1.08 -0.21 2.43
N PHE A 167 1.80 0.20 3.47
CA PHE A 167 2.53 1.46 3.48
C PHE A 167 3.64 1.50 2.45
N LEU A 168 4.48 0.47 2.35
CA LEU A 168 5.48 0.37 1.27
C LEU A 168 4.80 0.26 -0.11
N GLU A 169 3.74 -0.54 -0.19
CA GLU A 169 2.95 -0.79 -1.40
C GLU A 169 2.39 0.51 -1.97
N THR A 170 1.81 1.37 -1.14
CA THR A 170 1.24 2.66 -1.53
C THR A 170 2.24 3.50 -2.33
N PHE A 171 3.49 3.60 -1.85
CA PHE A 171 4.54 4.37 -2.53
C PHE A 171 4.98 3.69 -3.83
N ARG A 172 5.01 2.35 -3.82
CA ARG A 172 5.40 1.58 -5.00
C ARG A 172 4.35 1.63 -6.11
N LEU A 173 3.06 1.56 -5.76
CA LEU A 173 1.94 1.68 -6.69
C LEU A 173 1.96 3.01 -7.42
N HIS A 174 2.09 4.12 -6.70
CA HIS A 174 2.24 5.44 -7.34
C HIS A 174 3.40 5.48 -8.34
N ARG A 175 4.54 4.89 -7.99
CA ARG A 175 5.70 4.84 -8.91
C ARG A 175 5.40 4.01 -10.15
N LEU A 176 4.82 2.83 -9.99
CA LEU A 176 4.54 1.91 -11.09
C LEU A 176 3.47 2.46 -12.03
N VAL A 177 2.38 3.03 -11.51
CA VAL A 177 1.35 3.68 -12.33
C VAL A 177 1.93 4.86 -13.12
N ARG A 178 2.80 5.67 -12.51
CA ARG A 178 3.52 6.74 -13.24
C ARG A 178 4.47 6.22 -14.32
N LEU A 179 4.87 4.95 -14.25
CA LEU A 179 5.66 4.28 -15.29
C LEU A 179 4.77 3.62 -16.37
N GLY A 180 3.44 3.78 -16.29
CA GLY A 180 2.49 3.29 -17.28
C GLY A 180 1.90 1.91 -17.00
N TYR A 181 2.12 1.34 -15.81
CA TYR A 181 1.47 0.09 -15.41
C TYR A 181 0.00 0.35 -15.05
N SER A 182 -0.89 -0.60 -15.37
CA SER A 182 -2.25 -0.61 -14.82
C SER A 182 -2.20 -0.80 -13.30
N LEU A 183 -3.25 -0.43 -12.55
CA LEU A 183 -3.25 -0.65 -11.10
C LEU A 183 -3.12 -2.15 -10.75
N VAL A 184 -3.73 -3.02 -11.54
CA VAL A 184 -3.68 -4.47 -11.34
C VAL A 184 -2.25 -5.00 -11.49
N ASP A 185 -1.57 -4.63 -12.58
CA ASP A 185 -0.18 -5.05 -12.82
C ASP A 185 0.77 -4.42 -11.81
N ALA A 186 0.50 -3.17 -11.42
CA ALA A 186 1.27 -2.45 -10.41
C ALA A 186 1.17 -3.13 -9.05
N LYS A 187 -0.03 -3.58 -8.65
CA LYS A 187 -0.27 -4.29 -7.39
C LYS A 187 0.44 -5.64 -7.37
N GLU A 188 0.21 -6.47 -8.39
CA GLU A 188 0.87 -7.78 -8.49
C GLU A 188 2.41 -7.65 -8.44
N ARG A 189 2.95 -6.62 -9.09
CA ARG A 189 4.38 -6.35 -9.06
C ARG A 189 4.86 -5.85 -7.70
N ALA A 190 4.15 -4.92 -7.07
CA ALA A 190 4.49 -4.40 -5.75
C ALA A 190 4.49 -5.54 -4.71
N ASP A 191 3.51 -6.45 -4.78
CA ASP A 191 3.42 -7.62 -3.90
C ASP A 191 4.66 -8.51 -4.00
N LYS A 192 5.04 -8.88 -5.23
CA LYS A 192 6.26 -9.68 -5.46
C LYS A 192 7.52 -8.98 -4.98
N GLU A 193 7.64 -7.67 -5.22
CA GLU A 193 8.81 -6.88 -4.83
C GLU A 193 8.92 -6.72 -3.30
N ILE A 194 7.80 -6.47 -2.60
CA ILE A 194 7.76 -6.40 -1.14
C ILE A 194 8.16 -7.73 -0.54
N MET A 195 7.55 -8.83 -1.00
CA MET A 195 7.85 -10.17 -0.50
C MET A 195 9.32 -10.55 -0.73
N SER A 196 9.87 -10.19 -1.89
CA SER A 196 11.30 -10.42 -2.17
C SER A 196 12.20 -9.58 -1.27
N ALA A 197 11.86 -8.30 -1.04
CA ALA A 197 12.65 -7.39 -0.21
C ALA A 197 12.73 -7.83 1.27
N VAL A 198 11.78 -8.64 1.73
CA VAL A 198 11.75 -9.21 3.09
C VAL A 198 12.20 -10.68 3.15
N GLY A 199 12.78 -11.20 2.06
CA GLY A 199 13.33 -12.57 2.01
C GLY A 199 12.31 -13.68 1.75
N LEU A 200 11.08 -13.34 1.36
CA LEU A 200 9.99 -14.26 1.05
C LEU A 200 9.71 -14.39 -0.47
N SER A 201 10.77 -14.35 -1.28
CA SER A 201 10.69 -14.50 -2.74
C SER A 201 9.89 -15.74 -3.15
N GLY A 202 8.89 -15.55 -4.02
CA GLY A 202 8.03 -16.63 -4.52
C GLY A 202 6.74 -16.87 -3.73
N GLU A 203 6.55 -16.17 -2.61
CA GLU A 203 5.28 -16.15 -1.89
C GLU A 203 4.38 -15.03 -2.43
N THR A 204 3.06 -15.26 -2.42
CA THR A 204 2.05 -14.26 -2.76
C THR A 204 1.26 -13.88 -1.51
N PHE A 205 1.03 -12.59 -1.32
CA PHE A 205 0.29 -12.11 -0.18
C PHE A 205 -0.53 -10.85 -0.54
N ASP A 206 -1.82 -10.86 -0.20
CA ASP A 206 -2.72 -9.71 -0.38
C ASP A 206 -2.64 -8.81 0.87
N PHE A 207 -1.78 -7.79 0.85
CA PHE A 207 -1.51 -6.97 2.03
C PHE A 207 -2.71 -6.21 2.57
N ASP A 208 -3.65 -5.84 1.70
CA ASP A 208 -4.86 -5.09 2.05
C ASP A 208 -5.98 -5.99 2.60
N LYS A 209 -5.72 -7.30 2.74
CA LYS A 209 -6.63 -8.26 3.38
C LYS A 209 -6.05 -8.75 4.69
N ARG A 210 -6.95 -8.98 5.67
CA ARG A 210 -6.61 -9.56 6.98
C ARG A 210 -6.20 -11.04 6.92
N GLU A 211 -5.91 -11.60 5.74
CA GLU A 211 -5.60 -13.02 5.57
C GLU A 211 -4.19 -13.39 6.07
N TYR A 212 -3.24 -12.45 6.15
CA TYR A 212 -1.88 -12.74 6.67
C TYR A 212 -1.89 -13.34 8.07
N VAL A 213 -2.89 -13.01 8.89
CA VAL A 213 -2.99 -13.50 10.25
C VAL A 213 -3.10 -15.02 10.33
N ARG A 214 -3.52 -15.66 9.22
CA ARG A 214 -3.61 -17.12 9.10
C ARG A 214 -2.27 -17.76 8.72
N ASN A 215 -1.32 -16.98 8.19
CA ASN A 215 0.03 -17.43 7.87
C ASN A 215 1.03 -16.85 8.89
N ARG A 216 1.56 -17.72 9.76
CA ARG A 216 2.51 -17.32 10.80
C ARG A 216 3.77 -16.64 10.25
N GLY A 217 4.24 -17.03 9.06
CA GLY A 217 5.42 -16.42 8.42
C GLY A 217 5.16 -14.98 7.99
N HIS A 218 4.03 -14.74 7.30
CA HIS A 218 3.62 -13.38 6.89
C HIS A 218 3.44 -12.48 8.11
N LEU A 219 2.85 -13.02 9.18
CA LEU A 219 2.70 -12.30 10.43
C LEU A 219 4.03 -11.91 11.07
N ILE A 220 4.99 -12.83 11.13
CA ILE A 220 6.33 -12.56 11.68
C ILE A 220 7.02 -11.46 10.86
N VAL A 221 6.98 -11.56 9.53
CA VAL A 221 7.67 -10.62 8.66
C VAL A 221 7.04 -9.23 8.68
N ASN A 222 5.71 -9.13 8.70
CA ASN A 222 5.04 -7.83 8.88
C ASN A 222 5.46 -7.17 10.20
N ASN A 223 5.49 -7.92 11.30
CA ASN A 223 5.92 -7.39 12.60
C ASN A 223 7.40 -6.96 12.60
N LEU A 224 8.29 -7.75 11.99
CA LEU A 224 9.71 -7.39 11.86
C LEU A 224 9.88 -6.09 11.06
N LEU A 225 9.16 -5.96 9.93
CA LEU A 225 9.21 -4.77 9.10
C LEU A 225 8.66 -3.53 9.84
N GLU A 226 7.55 -3.68 10.56
CA GLU A 226 6.96 -2.63 11.37
C GLU A 226 7.94 -2.17 12.47
N ASP A 227 8.54 -3.11 13.20
CA ASP A 227 9.53 -2.80 14.24
C ASP A 227 10.73 -2.05 13.66
N LEU A 228 11.25 -2.47 12.51
CA LEU A 228 12.37 -1.79 11.84
C LEU A 228 12.02 -0.36 11.43
N ILE A 229 10.80 -0.12 10.94
CA ILE A 229 10.32 1.21 10.58
C ILE A 229 10.19 2.10 11.83
N ILE A 230 9.70 1.54 12.94
CA ILE A 230 9.59 2.25 14.22
C ILE A 230 10.97 2.59 14.78
N GLU A 231 11.92 1.65 14.75
CA GLU A 231 13.28 1.93 15.23
C GLU A 231 13.97 2.98 14.34
N TRP A 232 13.82 2.87 13.00
CA TRP A 232 14.29 3.89 12.06
C TRP A 232 13.73 5.28 12.37
N SER A 233 12.48 5.35 12.86
CA SER A 233 11.80 6.61 13.15
C SER A 233 12.50 7.42 14.25
N SER A 234 13.34 6.81 15.09
CA SER A 234 14.18 7.51 16.06
C SER A 234 15.37 8.23 15.41
N TYR A 235 15.75 7.85 14.19
CA TYR A 235 16.90 8.39 13.46
C TYR A 235 16.48 9.34 12.32
N ALA A 236 15.42 8.97 11.59
CA ALA A 236 14.98 9.69 10.40
C ALA A 236 13.51 9.38 10.07
N SER A 237 12.95 10.17 9.16
CA SER A 237 11.59 9.98 8.68
C SER A 237 11.33 8.58 8.12
N PRO A 238 10.24 7.89 8.53
CA PRO A 238 9.73 6.67 7.87
C PRO A 238 9.48 6.85 6.37
N LEU A 239 9.22 8.08 5.91
CA LEU A 239 9.10 8.38 4.48
C LEU A 239 10.38 8.07 3.71
N GLN A 240 11.56 8.12 4.32
CA GLN A 240 12.79 7.76 3.63
C GLN A 240 12.79 6.28 3.25
N VAL A 241 12.32 5.40 4.13
CA VAL A 241 12.15 3.96 3.87
C VAL A 241 11.13 3.74 2.75
N ALA A 242 9.95 4.34 2.89
CA ALA A 242 8.87 4.19 1.90
C ALA A 242 9.26 4.74 0.52
N ASN A 243 9.97 5.88 0.45
CA ASN A 243 10.44 6.45 -0.81
C ASN A 243 11.58 5.63 -1.43
N ALA A 244 12.53 5.13 -0.62
CA ALA A 244 13.60 4.27 -1.11
C ALA A 244 13.02 3.00 -1.75
N PHE A 245 12.11 2.34 -1.03
CA PHE A 245 11.39 1.18 -1.54
C PHE A 245 10.53 1.54 -2.76
N GLY A 246 9.64 2.53 -2.67
CA GLY A 246 8.72 2.89 -3.73
C GLY A 246 9.41 3.20 -5.07
N ASN A 247 10.58 3.83 -5.01
CA ASN A 247 11.37 4.14 -6.22
C ASN A 247 11.96 2.90 -6.90
N LYS A 248 12.37 1.89 -6.14
CA LYS A 248 13.22 0.79 -6.63
C LYS A 248 12.58 -0.60 -6.55
N GLY A 249 11.56 -0.78 -5.72
CA GLY A 249 11.03 -2.10 -5.35
C GLY A 249 12.01 -2.91 -4.48
N SER A 250 12.96 -2.24 -3.81
CA SER A 250 13.96 -2.90 -2.97
C SER A 250 14.50 -1.97 -1.88
N LEU A 251 14.71 -2.53 -0.68
CA LEU A 251 15.34 -1.88 0.46
C LEU A 251 16.88 -1.92 0.39
N SER A 252 17.49 -2.80 -0.42
CA SER A 252 18.95 -2.97 -0.51
C SER A 252 19.66 -1.81 -1.22
N THR A 253 18.89 -1.02 -1.98
CA THR A 253 19.43 0.06 -2.85
C THR A 253 19.81 1.34 -2.12
N SER A 254 19.29 1.56 -0.90
CA SER A 254 19.65 2.69 -0.06
C SER A 254 20.64 2.23 1.01
N THR A 255 21.91 2.63 0.88
CA THR A 255 22.97 2.22 1.82
C THR A 255 22.62 2.51 3.29
N PRO A 256 22.15 3.71 3.68
CA PRO A 256 21.82 3.99 5.08
C PRO A 256 20.70 3.11 5.64
N ILE A 257 19.64 2.87 4.85
CA ILE A 257 18.51 2.04 5.27
C ILE A 257 18.95 0.57 5.36
N ARG A 258 19.68 0.09 4.36
CA ARG A 258 20.19 -1.28 4.32
C ARG A 258 21.08 -1.57 5.52
N GLU A 259 22.07 -0.72 5.78
CA GLU A 259 23.01 -0.92 6.89
C GLU A 259 22.28 -0.92 8.23
N PHE A 260 21.40 0.06 8.45
CA PHE A 260 20.58 0.11 9.67
C PHE A 260 19.73 -1.15 9.86
N PHE A 261 18.99 -1.59 8.84
CA PHE A 261 18.15 -2.79 8.96
C PHE A 261 18.98 -4.06 9.19
N VAL A 262 20.13 -4.21 8.52
CA VAL A 262 21.02 -5.36 8.75
C VAL A 262 21.55 -5.36 10.18
N ASP A 263 21.95 -4.20 10.71
CA ASP A 263 22.48 -4.09 12.07
C ASP A 263 21.40 -4.43 13.12
N GLU A 264 20.21 -3.84 13.02
CA GLU A 264 19.09 -4.12 13.93
C GLU A 264 18.64 -5.59 13.87
N LEU A 265 18.52 -6.15 12.66
CA LEU A 265 18.18 -7.57 12.49
C LEU A 265 19.23 -8.49 13.11
N ASN A 266 20.53 -8.13 13.05
CA ASN A 266 21.58 -8.89 13.73
C ASN A 266 21.46 -8.81 15.25
N VAL A 267 21.18 -7.63 15.81
CA VAL A 267 20.92 -7.46 17.25
C VAL A 267 19.75 -8.35 17.70
N TRP A 268 18.64 -8.34 16.98
CA TRP A 268 17.47 -9.16 17.31
C TRP A 268 17.76 -10.66 17.20
N LYS A 269 18.57 -11.06 16.21
CA LYS A 269 19.01 -12.45 16.03
C LYS A 269 19.80 -12.94 17.25
N GLU A 270 20.67 -12.12 17.81
CA GLU A 270 21.50 -12.46 18.98
C GLU A 270 20.69 -12.59 20.28
N GLN A 271 19.57 -11.89 20.38
CA GLN A 271 18.68 -11.93 21.56
C GLN A 271 17.74 -13.14 21.57
N LYS A 272 17.60 -13.86 20.45
CA LYS A 272 16.64 -14.96 20.29
C LYS A 272 17.30 -16.33 20.48
N SER A 273 16.54 -17.28 21.04
CA SER A 273 16.93 -18.70 21.06
C SER A 273 17.01 -19.24 19.63
N ASN A 274 18.00 -20.08 19.33
CA ASN A 274 18.16 -20.77 18.04
C ASN A 274 16.91 -21.56 17.58
N SER A 275 15.99 -21.88 18.50
CA SER A 275 14.72 -22.55 18.19
C SER A 275 13.56 -21.59 17.87
N ASP A 276 13.77 -20.27 17.90
CA ASP A 276 12.75 -19.28 17.54
C ASP A 276 12.54 -19.27 16.02
N SER A 277 11.31 -19.53 15.59
CA SER A 277 10.90 -19.49 14.18
C SER A 277 11.25 -18.17 13.48
N ALA A 278 11.35 -17.06 14.22
CA ALA A 278 11.71 -15.76 13.66
C ALA A 278 13.16 -15.71 13.12
N ILE A 279 14.07 -16.56 13.61
CA ILE A 279 15.48 -16.52 13.20
C ILE A 279 15.64 -16.84 11.70
N ASP A 280 14.86 -17.77 11.17
CA ASP A 280 14.90 -18.08 9.73
C ASP A 280 14.48 -16.89 8.88
N PHE A 281 13.37 -16.24 9.26
CA PHE A 281 12.89 -15.02 8.61
C PHE A 281 13.89 -13.86 8.70
N ILE A 282 14.53 -13.67 9.87
CA ILE A 282 15.57 -12.66 10.05
C ILE A 282 16.76 -12.92 9.12
N LYS A 283 17.23 -14.18 9.02
CA LYS A 283 18.34 -14.54 8.12
C LYS A 283 17.99 -14.25 6.66
N ARG A 284 16.82 -14.71 6.21
CA ARG A 284 16.33 -14.48 4.84
C ARG A 284 16.17 -12.98 4.53
N PHE A 285 15.71 -12.19 5.50
CA PHE A 285 15.59 -10.73 5.33
C PHE A 285 16.99 -10.08 5.23
N ILE A 286 17.95 -10.46 6.07
CA ILE A 286 19.35 -10.00 5.95
C ILE A 286 19.92 -10.36 4.57
N GLU A 287 19.69 -11.58 4.10
CA GLU A 287 20.13 -12.03 2.76
C GLU A 287 19.52 -11.16 1.65
N ALA A 288 18.20 -10.92 1.68
CA ALA A 288 17.51 -10.05 0.72
C ALA A 288 18.04 -8.60 0.72
N LEU A 289 18.44 -8.08 1.88
CA LEU A 289 19.06 -6.76 2.00
C LEU A 289 20.47 -6.71 1.41
N GLN A 290 21.14 -7.85 1.26
CA GLN A 290 22.50 -7.97 0.73
C GLN A 290 22.53 -8.32 -0.76
N GLU A 291 21.39 -8.73 -1.34
CA GLU A 291 21.25 -8.95 -2.78
C GLU A 291 21.44 -7.63 -3.56
N LYS A 292 22.31 -7.69 -4.58
CA LYS A 292 22.70 -6.55 -5.43
C LYS A 292 21.83 -6.42 -6.66
#